data_AF-A0AAW8IK72-F1
#
_entry.id   AF-A0AAW8IK72-F1
#
_cell.length_a   1.000
_cell.length_b   1.000
_cell.length_c   1.000
_cell.angle_alpha   90.00
_cell.angle_beta   90.00
_cell.angle_gamma   90.00
#
_symmetry.space_group_name_H-M   'P 1'
#
loop_
_entity.id
_entity.type
_entity.pdbx_description
1 polymer ?
#
loop_
_entity_poly.entity_id
_entity_poly.type
_entity_poly.pdbx_seq_one_letter_code
_entity_poly.pdbx_strand_id
1 'polypeptide(L)'
;MKLLKTLLLSFMILGSLKCNKIKKEMNEHMPDYSYKNAGIDKFYYVKKDLGNTPIIPLIKPYNISSIGNPEEWFLDTFVERLQNDLGGGISPILKFNCHKIYIYGYKPFEKDEQDSTFDSPEKWFIINTQEKQLVYFDKELDFQAELKKLNLPERFLNPDEVYEQYKQDSVLPWFPEDIKKQLQEVKGKKGK
;
A
#
# COMPACT_ATOMS: atom_id res chain seq x y z
N MET A 1 16.17 -55.23 22.15
CA MET A 1 14.79 -54.87 21.72
C MET A 1 14.28 -53.52 22.23
N LYS A 2 14.63 -53.05 23.44
CA LYS A 2 14.21 -51.72 23.95
C LYS A 2 14.81 -50.53 23.19
N LEU A 3 16.11 -50.55 22.87
CA LEU A 3 16.78 -49.47 22.11
C LEU A 3 16.18 -49.19 20.72
N LEU A 4 15.80 -50.25 19.98
CA LEU A 4 15.25 -50.12 18.63
C LEU A 4 13.87 -49.43 18.64
N LYS A 5 13.06 -49.69 19.68
CA LYS A 5 11.74 -49.04 19.86
C LYS A 5 11.90 -47.55 20.20
N THR A 6 12.91 -47.17 20.99
CA THR A 6 13.17 -45.77 21.33
C THR A 6 13.68 -44.97 20.14
N LEU A 7 14.49 -45.57 19.27
CA LEU A 7 15.02 -44.94 18.05
C LEU A 7 13.93 -44.71 16.99
N LEU A 8 12.99 -45.65 16.85
CA LEU A 8 11.83 -45.50 15.96
C LEU A 8 10.87 -44.40 16.44
N LEU A 9 10.69 -44.27 17.76
CA LEU A 9 9.84 -43.23 18.35
C LEU A 9 10.44 -41.82 18.16
N SER A 10 11.76 -41.67 18.31
CA SER A 10 12.42 -40.37 18.08
C SER A 10 12.37 -39.94 16.61
N PHE A 11 12.51 -40.87 15.66
CA PHE A 11 12.36 -40.57 14.23
C PHE A 11 10.94 -40.12 13.85
N MET A 12 9.89 -40.70 14.45
CA MET A 12 8.50 -40.25 14.20
C MET A 12 8.21 -38.87 14.80
N ILE A 13 8.77 -38.54 15.98
CA ILE A 13 8.60 -37.23 16.61
C ILE A 13 9.35 -36.14 15.81
N LEU A 14 10.57 -36.43 15.34
CA LEU A 14 11.34 -35.52 14.48
C LEU A 14 10.70 -35.31 13.10
N GLY A 15 10.10 -36.35 12.51
CA GLY A 15 9.38 -36.27 11.24
C GLY A 15 8.10 -35.43 11.32
N SER A 16 7.34 -35.55 12.42
CA SER A 16 6.12 -34.78 12.64
C SER A 16 6.40 -33.30 12.93
N LEU A 17 7.45 -32.98 13.68
CA LEU A 17 7.91 -31.59 13.89
C LEU A 17 8.35 -30.91 12.58
N LYS A 18 9.11 -31.62 11.72
CA LYS A 18 9.49 -31.11 10.40
C LYS A 18 8.30 -30.92 9.47
N CYS A 19 7.34 -31.86 9.44
CA CYS A 19 6.12 -31.71 8.63
C CYS A 19 5.27 -30.51 9.06
N ASN A 20 5.20 -30.23 10.36
CA ASN A 20 4.46 -29.06 10.86
C ASN A 20 5.13 -27.73 10.47
N LYS A 21 6.46 -27.67 10.48
CA LYS A 21 7.21 -26.49 10.02
C LYS A 21 7.01 -26.24 8.52
N ILE A 22 7.14 -27.30 7.70
CA ILE A 22 6.94 -27.22 6.25
C ILE A 22 5.49 -26.87 5.89
N LYS A 23 4.49 -27.41 6.60
CA LYS A 23 3.08 -27.02 6.42
C LYS A 23 2.83 -25.55 6.77
N LYS A 24 3.48 -25.04 7.82
CA LYS A 24 3.37 -23.63 8.24
C LYS A 24 3.97 -22.71 7.18
N GLU A 25 5.17 -23.02 6.71
CA GLU A 25 5.85 -22.30 5.62
C GLU A 25 5.04 -22.37 4.31
N MET A 26 4.49 -23.54 3.95
CA MET A 26 3.63 -23.69 2.77
C MET A 26 2.32 -22.89 2.88
N ASN A 27 1.68 -22.84 4.05
CA ASN A 27 0.48 -22.04 4.26
C ASN A 27 0.76 -20.53 4.26
N GLU A 28 1.94 -20.10 4.71
CA GLU A 28 2.39 -18.71 4.63
C GLU A 28 2.67 -18.27 3.18
N HIS A 29 2.96 -19.21 2.28
CA HIS A 29 3.33 -18.93 0.88
C HIS A 29 2.24 -19.29 -0.16
N MET A 30 1.11 -19.88 0.26
CA MET A 30 -0.02 -20.06 -0.66
C MET A 30 -0.71 -18.72 -0.91
N PRO A 31 -0.90 -18.31 -2.17
CA PRO A 31 -1.60 -17.07 -2.48
C PRO A 31 -3.02 -17.12 -1.91
N ASP A 32 -3.40 -16.08 -1.19
CA ASP A 32 -4.74 -15.95 -0.65
C ASP A 32 -5.74 -15.62 -1.77
N TYR A 33 -6.34 -16.67 -2.35
CA TYR A 33 -7.32 -16.54 -3.41
C TYR A 33 -8.73 -16.20 -2.91
N SER A 34 -8.94 -16.05 -1.60
CA SER A 34 -10.30 -15.86 -1.04
C SER A 34 -11.00 -14.62 -1.56
N TYR A 35 -10.29 -13.48 -1.65
CA TYR A 35 -10.83 -12.24 -2.19
C TYR A 35 -11.10 -12.35 -3.70
N LYS A 36 -10.20 -13.01 -4.44
CA LYS A 36 -10.39 -13.32 -5.86
C LYS A 36 -11.65 -14.17 -6.08
N ASN A 37 -11.83 -15.23 -5.29
CA ASN A 37 -12.98 -16.14 -5.38
C ASN A 37 -14.29 -15.45 -4.97
N ALA A 38 -14.21 -14.43 -4.13
CA ALA A 38 -15.35 -13.58 -3.77
C ALA A 38 -15.68 -12.51 -4.83
N GLY A 39 -14.94 -12.44 -5.94
CA GLY A 39 -15.18 -11.48 -7.02
C GLY A 39 -14.80 -10.04 -6.66
N ILE A 40 -14.03 -9.83 -5.59
CA ILE A 40 -13.55 -8.50 -5.20
C ILE A 40 -12.53 -8.06 -6.25
N ASP A 41 -12.56 -6.78 -6.63
CA ASP A 41 -11.57 -6.23 -7.56
C ASP A 41 -10.16 -6.35 -6.97
N LYS A 42 -9.21 -6.86 -7.78
CA LYS A 42 -7.81 -7.02 -7.42
C LYS A 42 -7.17 -5.76 -6.86
N PHE A 43 -7.61 -4.59 -7.30
CA PHE A 43 -7.12 -3.31 -6.82
C PHE A 43 -7.14 -3.20 -5.28
N TYR A 44 -8.15 -3.76 -4.61
CA TYR A 44 -8.34 -3.58 -3.16
C TYR A 44 -7.62 -4.59 -2.26
N TYR A 45 -7.04 -5.65 -2.82
CA TYR A 45 -6.37 -6.68 -2.01
C TYR A 45 -4.96 -7.01 -2.48
N VAL A 46 -4.54 -6.48 -3.65
CA VAL A 46 -3.16 -6.61 -4.11
C VAL A 46 -2.25 -5.73 -3.24
N LYS A 47 -1.19 -6.35 -2.72
CA LYS A 47 -0.15 -5.70 -1.90
C LYS A 47 1.18 -5.56 -2.64
N LYS A 48 1.35 -6.30 -3.73
CA LYS A 48 2.54 -6.32 -4.57
C LYS A 48 2.16 -6.47 -6.04
N ASP A 49 2.88 -5.81 -6.95
CA ASP A 49 2.70 -5.97 -8.38
C ASP A 49 3.44 -7.20 -8.95
N LEU A 50 3.54 -7.30 -10.29
CA LEU A 50 4.26 -8.37 -10.99
C LEU A 50 5.78 -8.35 -10.73
N GLY A 51 6.36 -7.21 -10.35
CA GLY A 51 7.76 -7.03 -9.99
C GLY A 51 8.05 -7.20 -8.50
N ASN A 52 7.06 -7.62 -7.70
CA ASN A 52 7.10 -7.63 -6.23
C ASN A 52 7.20 -6.24 -5.59
N THR A 53 6.85 -5.17 -6.31
CA THR A 53 6.84 -3.80 -5.79
C THR A 53 5.67 -3.63 -4.82
N PRO A 54 5.91 -3.21 -3.56
CA PRO A 54 4.88 -2.84 -2.61
C PRO A 54 3.85 -1.86 -3.18
N ILE A 55 2.57 -2.09 -2.90
CA ILE A 55 1.46 -1.23 -3.32
C ILE A 55 0.56 -0.92 -2.13
N ILE A 56 0.18 0.35 -2.01
CA ILE A 56 -0.95 0.81 -1.20
C ILE A 56 -2.03 1.35 -2.15
N PRO A 57 -3.19 0.68 -2.25
CA PRO A 57 -4.31 1.20 -3.02
C PRO A 57 -4.86 2.46 -2.37
N LEU A 58 -5.06 3.52 -3.15
CA LEU A 58 -5.67 4.77 -2.69
C LEU A 58 -7.15 4.79 -3.09
N ILE A 59 -7.59 5.88 -3.73
CA ILE A 59 -8.88 5.98 -4.40
C ILE A 59 -8.70 5.47 -5.83
N LYS A 60 -9.45 4.45 -6.25
CA LYS A 60 -9.30 3.84 -7.58
C LYS A 60 -9.40 4.92 -8.69
N PRO A 61 -8.50 4.93 -9.68
CA PRO A 61 -7.43 3.95 -9.96
C PRO A 61 -6.06 4.26 -9.32
N TYR A 62 -5.96 5.30 -8.49
CA TYR A 62 -4.70 5.74 -7.91
C TYR A 62 -4.17 4.75 -6.87
N ASN A 63 -2.86 4.56 -6.86
CA ASN A 63 -2.13 3.83 -5.85
C ASN A 63 -0.78 4.51 -5.62
N ILE A 64 -0.20 4.34 -4.43
CA ILE A 64 1.24 4.56 -4.26
C ILE A 64 1.96 3.23 -4.29
N SER A 65 3.12 3.22 -4.93
CA SER A 65 3.98 2.06 -5.05
C SER A 65 5.41 2.40 -4.65
N SER A 66 6.14 1.43 -4.11
CA SER A 66 7.56 1.59 -3.82
C SER A 66 8.37 0.99 -4.97
N ILE A 67 8.86 1.86 -5.87
CA ILE A 67 9.60 1.47 -7.08
C ILE A 67 11.09 1.73 -6.84
N GLY A 68 11.93 0.71 -7.03
CA GLY A 68 13.37 0.87 -6.92
C GLY A 68 13.88 0.79 -5.48
N ASN A 69 14.53 1.85 -5.01
CA ASN A 69 15.05 1.93 -3.64
C ASN A 69 13.86 1.68 -2.67
N PRO A 70 13.91 0.68 -1.77
CA PRO A 70 12.77 0.26 -0.96
C PRO A 70 12.19 1.32 0.00
N GLU A 71 12.68 2.56 -0.05
CA GLU A 71 12.34 3.66 0.85
C GLU A 71 11.55 4.79 0.17
N GLU A 72 11.35 4.74 -1.15
CA GLU A 72 10.69 5.84 -1.88
C GLU A 72 9.32 5.43 -2.42
N TRP A 73 8.30 6.16 -1.97
CA TRP A 73 6.92 5.98 -2.43
C TRP A 73 6.60 6.91 -3.59
N PHE A 74 6.09 6.32 -4.67
CA PHE A 74 5.74 6.96 -5.92
C PHE A 74 4.23 6.91 -6.14
N LEU A 75 3.62 8.06 -6.46
CA LEU A 75 2.24 8.15 -6.94
C LEU A 75 2.23 8.37 -8.44
N ASP A 76 1.73 7.39 -9.19
CA ASP A 76 1.52 7.55 -10.63
C ASP A 76 0.39 8.56 -10.89
N THR A 77 0.73 9.70 -11.50
CA THR A 77 -0.24 10.72 -11.93
C THR A 77 -0.61 10.62 -13.41
N PHE A 78 0.06 9.78 -14.20
CA PHE A 78 -0.42 9.50 -15.57
C PHE A 78 -1.72 8.71 -15.57
N VAL A 79 -2.03 8.03 -14.47
CA VAL A 79 -3.33 7.42 -14.27
C VAL A 79 -4.42 8.49 -14.42
N GLU A 80 -5.39 8.24 -15.31
CA GLU A 80 -6.44 9.19 -15.70
C GLU A 80 -5.99 10.47 -16.45
N ARG A 81 -4.74 10.52 -16.95
CA ARG A 81 -4.17 11.67 -17.68
C ARG A 81 -4.21 12.98 -16.89
N LEU A 82 -3.93 12.90 -15.59
CA LEU A 82 -3.81 14.08 -14.74
C LEU A 82 -2.69 14.98 -15.30
N GLN A 83 -2.97 16.26 -15.48
CA GLN A 83 -1.92 17.21 -15.83
C GLN A 83 -1.01 17.37 -14.61
N ASN A 84 0.26 16.99 -14.75
CA ASN A 84 1.28 17.11 -13.72
C ASN A 84 2.43 17.96 -14.24
N ASP A 85 2.56 19.17 -13.68
CA ASP A 85 3.59 20.13 -14.07
C ASP A 85 5.01 19.69 -13.66
N LEU A 86 5.15 18.74 -12.74
CA LEU A 86 6.44 18.10 -12.43
C LEU A 86 6.80 16.98 -13.42
N GLY A 87 5.89 16.63 -14.33
CA GLY A 87 5.99 15.47 -15.20
C GLY A 87 5.85 14.16 -14.43
N GLY A 88 5.56 13.07 -15.14
CA GLY A 88 5.63 11.75 -14.53
C GLY A 88 4.58 11.48 -13.45
N GLY A 89 5.07 11.09 -12.28
CA GLY A 89 4.34 10.93 -11.03
C GLY A 89 4.92 11.80 -9.92
N ILE A 90 4.46 11.61 -8.69
CA ILE A 90 4.94 12.34 -7.52
C ILE A 90 5.78 11.39 -6.68
N SER A 91 7.07 11.71 -6.51
CA SER A 91 8.02 10.94 -5.69
C SER A 91 9.18 11.83 -5.21
N PRO A 92 9.76 11.56 -4.03
CA PRO A 92 9.25 10.63 -3.03
C PRO A 92 8.05 11.22 -2.29
N ILE A 93 7.17 10.36 -1.78
CA ILE A 93 6.05 10.76 -0.92
C ILE A 93 6.39 10.38 0.52
N LEU A 94 6.57 11.38 1.38
CA LEU A 94 6.86 11.13 2.81
C LEU A 94 5.61 11.16 3.68
N LYS A 95 4.59 11.90 3.24
CA LYS A 95 3.32 12.08 3.95
C LYS A 95 2.19 12.12 2.96
N PHE A 96 1.10 11.44 3.27
CA PHE A 96 -0.10 11.49 2.46
C PHE A 96 -1.36 11.30 3.31
N ASN A 97 -2.52 11.55 2.71
CA ASN A 97 -3.80 11.11 3.23
C ASN A 97 -4.79 10.93 2.06
N CYS A 98 -5.83 10.16 2.31
CA CYS A 98 -6.97 9.98 1.42
C CYS A 98 -8.26 10.29 2.18
N HIS A 99 -9.05 11.21 1.63
CA HIS A 99 -10.33 11.58 2.23
C HIS A 99 -11.38 11.84 1.16
N LYS A 100 -12.44 11.01 1.15
CA LYS A 100 -13.52 11.07 0.14
C LYS A 100 -12.96 10.93 -1.27
N ILE A 101 -12.91 12.03 -2.02
CA ILE A 101 -12.42 12.13 -3.41
C ILE A 101 -11.03 12.74 -3.49
N TYR A 102 -10.38 13.03 -2.36
CA TYR A 102 -9.11 13.73 -2.32
C TYR A 102 -7.95 12.81 -1.94
N ILE A 103 -6.84 12.97 -2.65
CA ILE A 103 -5.52 12.42 -2.29
C ILE A 103 -4.61 13.62 -2.13
N TYR A 104 -3.92 13.75 -1.00
CA TYR A 104 -3.09 14.91 -0.75
C TYR A 104 -1.89 14.54 0.11
N GLY A 105 -0.82 15.31 0.00
CA GLY A 105 0.43 14.94 0.65
C GLY A 105 1.56 15.91 0.40
N TYR A 106 2.74 15.41 0.71
CA TYR A 106 4.00 16.15 0.69
C TYR A 106 5.08 15.34 -0.01
N LYS A 107 5.73 15.99 -0.98
CA LYS A 107 6.97 15.57 -1.60
C LYS A 107 8.09 16.51 -1.15
N PRO A 108 9.19 16.00 -0.59
CA PRO A 108 10.35 16.81 -0.26
C PRO A 108 11.12 17.20 -1.53
N PHE A 109 11.97 18.21 -1.37
CA PHE A 109 13.03 18.50 -2.33
C PHE A 109 13.91 17.26 -2.51
N GLU A 110 14.25 16.97 -3.76
CA GLU A 110 15.11 15.85 -4.11
C GLU A 110 16.14 16.34 -5.12
N LYS A 111 17.39 16.00 -4.84
CA LYS A 111 18.53 16.29 -5.71
C LYS A 111 19.12 14.98 -6.15
N ASP A 112 19.33 14.82 -7.45
CA ASP A 112 20.08 13.68 -7.95
C ASP A 112 21.58 13.94 -7.71
N GLU A 113 22.22 13.07 -6.93
CA GLU A 113 23.66 13.15 -6.66
C GLU A 113 24.50 12.81 -7.91
N GLN A 114 23.91 12.08 -8.87
CA GLN A 114 24.55 11.62 -10.10
C GLN A 114 24.25 12.56 -11.27
N ASP A 115 23.09 13.22 -11.27
CA ASP A 115 22.72 14.25 -12.24
C ASP A 115 22.52 15.62 -11.56
N SER A 116 23.59 16.43 -11.57
CA SER A 116 23.56 17.80 -11.03
C SER A 116 22.57 18.76 -11.71
N THR A 117 21.92 18.34 -12.81
CA THR A 117 20.91 19.12 -13.51
C THR A 117 19.47 18.72 -13.14
N PHE A 118 19.31 17.63 -12.37
CA PHE A 118 18.03 17.17 -11.89
C PHE A 118 17.78 17.63 -10.44
N ASP A 119 17.04 18.72 -10.32
CA ASP A 119 16.47 19.19 -9.06
C ASP A 119 14.94 19.04 -9.13
N SER A 120 14.38 18.24 -8.22
CA SER A 120 12.93 18.10 -8.09
C SER A 120 12.46 18.92 -6.89
N PRO A 121 11.62 19.96 -7.09
CA PRO A 121 11.26 20.88 -6.03
C PRO A 121 10.43 20.23 -4.94
N GLU A 122 10.58 20.74 -3.71
CA GLU A 122 9.64 20.46 -2.62
C GLU A 122 8.25 20.96 -3.02
N LYS A 123 7.23 20.12 -2.83
CA LYS A 123 5.84 20.46 -3.14
C LYS A 123 4.87 19.81 -2.16
N TRP A 124 3.86 20.59 -1.79
CA TRP A 124 2.62 20.06 -1.24
C TRP A 124 1.61 19.89 -2.38
N PHE A 125 0.76 18.88 -2.31
CA PHE A 125 -0.17 18.60 -3.40
C PHE A 125 -1.56 18.17 -2.92
N ILE A 126 -2.57 18.49 -3.75
CA ILE A 126 -3.94 17.98 -3.63
C ILE A 126 -4.39 17.49 -5.00
N ILE A 127 -4.88 16.26 -5.06
CA ILE A 127 -5.57 15.67 -6.20
C ILE A 127 -7.05 15.56 -5.86
N ASN A 128 -7.89 16.17 -6.69
CA ASN A 128 -9.32 15.87 -6.76
C ASN A 128 -9.53 14.76 -7.79
N THR A 129 -9.83 13.55 -7.33
CA THR A 129 -9.93 12.37 -8.21
C THR A 129 -11.17 12.38 -9.09
N GLN A 130 -12.21 13.12 -8.71
CA GLN A 130 -13.45 13.24 -9.48
C GLN A 130 -13.29 14.25 -10.63
N GLU A 131 -12.66 15.40 -10.33
CA GLU A 131 -12.43 16.47 -11.31
C GLU A 131 -11.15 16.26 -12.12
N LYS A 132 -10.34 15.26 -11.74
CA LYS A 132 -9.02 14.96 -12.35
C LYS A 132 -8.11 16.18 -12.33
N GLN A 133 -8.10 16.87 -11.19
CA GLN A 133 -7.29 18.06 -10.97
C GLN A 133 -6.18 17.75 -9.98
N LEU A 134 -4.97 18.20 -10.30
CA LEU A 134 -3.83 18.25 -9.40
C LEU A 134 -3.43 19.71 -9.19
N VAL A 135 -3.27 20.09 -7.94
CA VAL A 135 -2.78 21.42 -7.55
C VAL A 135 -1.56 21.25 -6.66
N TYR A 136 -0.54 22.04 -6.94
CA TYR A 136 0.68 22.12 -6.16
C TYR A 136 0.74 23.42 -5.36
N PHE A 137 1.42 23.36 -4.22
CA PHE A 137 1.69 24.50 -3.36
C PHE A 137 3.16 24.50 -2.96
N ASP A 138 3.80 25.66 -3.08
CA ASP A 138 5.20 25.86 -2.69
C ASP A 138 5.36 26.06 -1.18
N LYS A 139 4.29 26.41 -0.49
CA LYS A 139 4.28 26.71 0.95
C LYS A 139 3.26 25.84 1.66
N GLU A 140 3.68 25.25 2.78
CA GLU A 140 2.78 24.46 3.64
C GLU A 140 1.57 25.29 4.11
N LEU A 141 1.75 26.57 4.40
CA LEU A 141 0.68 27.45 4.85
C LEU A 141 -0.46 27.60 3.81
N ASP A 142 -0.11 27.73 2.52
CA ASP A 142 -1.09 27.87 1.44
C ASP A 142 -1.85 26.56 1.24
N PHE A 143 -1.13 25.44 1.33
CA PHE A 143 -1.72 24.10 1.32
C PHE A 143 -2.68 23.88 2.50
N GLN A 144 -2.27 24.21 3.73
CA GLN A 144 -3.13 24.09 4.93
C GLN A 144 -4.38 24.97 4.83
N ALA A 145 -4.27 26.17 4.24
CA ALA A 145 -5.42 27.03 3.99
C ALA A 145 -6.41 26.37 3.01
N GLU A 146 -5.92 25.73 1.95
CA GLU A 146 -6.77 25.01 1.00
C GLU A 146 -7.41 23.75 1.64
N LEU A 147 -6.68 23.00 2.47
CA LEU A 147 -7.26 21.88 3.23
C LEU A 147 -8.44 22.33 4.09
N LYS A 148 -8.32 23.46 4.78
CA LYS A 148 -9.40 24.04 5.61
C LYS A 148 -10.60 24.46 4.75
N LYS A 149 -10.35 25.12 3.62
CA LYS A 149 -11.41 25.51 2.66
C LYS A 149 -12.17 24.30 2.12
N LEU A 150 -11.48 23.19 1.86
CA LEU A 150 -12.05 21.93 1.40
C LEU A 150 -12.61 21.05 2.54
N ASN A 151 -12.48 21.50 3.80
CA ASN A 151 -12.87 20.75 5.01
C ASN A 151 -12.22 19.35 5.07
N LEU A 152 -10.91 19.30 4.79
CA LEU A 152 -10.11 18.08 4.79
C LEU A 152 -9.33 17.92 6.11
N PRO A 153 -9.13 16.68 6.59
CA PRO A 153 -8.32 16.43 7.77
C PRO A 153 -6.85 16.85 7.57
N GLU A 154 -6.30 17.58 8.53
CA GLU A 154 -4.87 17.95 8.57
C GLU A 154 -3.98 16.86 9.18
N ARG A 155 -4.50 15.63 9.34
CA ARG A 155 -3.72 14.47 9.77
C ARG A 155 -3.02 13.86 8.55
N PHE A 156 -1.74 13.56 8.68
CA PHE A 156 -0.97 12.88 7.65
C PHE A 156 -0.58 11.48 8.10
N LEU A 157 -0.50 10.58 7.13
CA LEU A 157 -0.09 9.20 7.29
C LEU A 157 1.32 9.03 6.73
N ASN A 158 2.12 8.20 7.39
CA ASN A 158 3.38 7.71 6.86
C ASN A 158 3.08 6.47 5.97
N PRO A 159 3.53 6.46 4.69
CA PRO A 159 3.32 5.34 3.79
C PRO A 159 3.82 3.98 4.30
N ASP A 160 4.99 3.90 4.93
CA ASP A 160 5.55 2.64 5.44
C ASP A 160 4.67 2.06 6.54
N GLU A 161 4.25 2.89 7.50
CA GLU A 161 3.34 2.49 8.58
C GLU A 161 1.99 2.00 8.01
N VAL A 162 1.45 2.69 7.01
CA VAL A 162 0.23 2.26 6.33
C VAL A 162 0.43 0.93 5.64
N TYR A 163 1.56 0.72 4.96
CA TYR A 163 1.84 -0.53 4.26
C TYR A 163 1.95 -1.71 5.23
N GLU A 164 2.66 -1.53 6.36
CA GLU A 164 2.76 -2.54 7.40
C GLU A 164 1.38 -2.90 7.97
N GLN A 165 0.55 -1.90 8.24
CA GLN A 165 -0.84 -2.11 8.66
C GLN A 165 -1.64 -2.84 7.58
N TYR A 166 -1.53 -2.44 6.31
CA TYR A 166 -2.25 -3.02 5.19
C TYR A 166 -1.90 -4.50 4.94
N LYS A 167 -0.63 -4.87 5.20
CA LYS A 167 -0.19 -6.27 5.18
C LYS A 167 -0.94 -7.11 6.20
N GLN A 168 -1.20 -6.58 7.40
CA GLN A 168 -1.91 -7.27 8.47
C GLN A 168 -3.44 -7.22 8.27
N ASP A 169 -3.97 -6.03 7.98
CA ASP A 169 -5.38 -5.75 7.71
C ASP A 169 -5.54 -5.07 6.36
N SER A 170 -6.02 -5.83 5.37
CA SER A 170 -6.20 -5.32 4.00
C SER A 170 -7.42 -4.42 3.79
N VAL A 171 -7.99 -3.83 4.84
CA VAL A 171 -9.13 -2.92 4.77
C VAL A 171 -8.67 -1.51 5.13
N LEU A 172 -8.44 -0.66 4.12
CA LEU A 172 -7.99 0.70 4.35
C LEU A 172 -9.15 1.66 4.66
N PRO A 173 -8.94 2.72 5.47
CA PRO A 173 -10.02 3.62 5.90
C PRO A 173 -10.75 4.35 4.77
N TRP A 174 -10.09 4.56 3.63
CA TRP A 174 -10.64 5.26 2.47
C TRP A 174 -11.31 4.35 1.44
N PHE A 175 -11.34 3.03 1.66
CA PHE A 175 -12.06 2.14 0.75
C PHE A 175 -13.56 2.43 0.74
N PRO A 176 -14.24 2.21 -0.40
CA PRO A 176 -15.70 2.25 -0.45
C PRO A 176 -16.33 1.28 0.57
N GLU A 177 -17.43 1.67 1.21
CA GLU A 177 -18.04 0.90 2.30
C GLU A 177 -18.51 -0.49 1.87
N ASP A 178 -19.00 -0.63 0.63
CA ASP A 178 -19.37 -1.90 0.04
C ASP A 178 -18.16 -2.83 -0.10
N ILE A 179 -17.01 -2.29 -0.53
CA ILE A 179 -15.75 -3.04 -0.62
C ILE A 179 -15.24 -3.44 0.76
N LYS A 180 -15.29 -2.54 1.75
CA LYS A 180 -14.92 -2.86 3.14
C LYS A 180 -15.74 -4.02 3.67
N LYS A 181 -17.06 -3.99 3.44
CA LYS A 181 -17.98 -5.06 3.85
C LYS A 181 -17.62 -6.39 3.18
N GLN A 182 -17.39 -6.40 1.86
CA GLN A 182 -16.99 -7.60 1.13
C GLN A 182 -15.68 -8.20 1.68
N LEU A 183 -14.66 -7.35 1.93
CA LEU A 183 -13.38 -7.78 2.51
C LEU A 183 -13.58 -8.38 3.92
N GLN A 184 -14.39 -7.75 4.77
CA GLN A 184 -14.69 -8.24 6.11
C GLN A 184 -15.47 -9.57 6.10
N GLU A 185 -16.44 -9.74 5.20
CA GLU A 185 -17.20 -10.99 5.06
C GLU A 185 -16.29 -12.16 4.67
N VAL A 186 -15.35 -11.93 3.75
CA VAL A 186 -14.37 -12.95 3.35
C VAL A 186 -13.43 -13.30 4.51
N LYS A 187 -12.95 -12.31 5.28
CA LYS A 187 -12.15 -12.56 6.48
C LYS A 187 -12.92 -13.38 7.53
N GLY A 188 -14.19 -13.05 7.79
CA GLY A 188 -15.04 -13.75 8.74
C GLY A 188 -15.31 -15.21 8.37
N LYS A 189 -15.32 -15.54 7.07
CA LYS A 189 -15.46 -16.93 6.57
C LYS A 189 -14.19 -17.76 6.75
N LYS A 190 -13.02 -17.15 6.94
CA LYS A 190 -11.75 -17.85 7.20
C LYS A 190 -11.49 -18.14 8.68
N GLY A 191 -12.04 -17.30 9.56
CA GLY A 191 -11.91 -17.46 11.00
C GLY A 191 -12.89 -18.47 11.61
N LYS A 192 -13.74 -19.10 10.78
CA LYS A 192 -14.64 -20.20 11.14
C LYS A 192 -14.11 -21.51 10.56
#